data_AF-A0A937H8L8-F1
#
_entry.id   AF-A0A937H8L8-F1
#
_cell.length_a   1.000
_cell.length_b   1.000
_cell.length_c   1.000
_cell.angle_alpha   90.00
_cell.angle_beta   90.00
_cell.angle_gamma   90.00
#
_symmetry.space_group_name_H-M   'P 1'
#
loop_
_entity.id
_entity.type
_entity.pdbx_description
1 polymer ?
#
loop_
_entity_poly.entity_id
_entity_poly.type
_entity_poly.pdbx_seq_one_letter_code
_entity_poly.pdbx_strand_id
1 'polypeptide(L)'
;MAAKRMGARVRLRYTARNVLLSTCMKWLSERITRFLNAERLKPGHPLSDLATLKRTTIPGDVILVEGVSRVSDVIRWVTLSPWTHAALSVGCLRDIRIPELRDQLSAHFDGPDDEPLLVESFLGRGTIVQPLATYEGYHLRMARPSGLKRADADRVVAYAISRIGAPYDVRQIFDLLRFLFPWFILPKRWRSSLFARNSGTATKTVCSTMIAQAFGQVQFPILPLVVRQDGGLRFYRRNPKLCTPSDFDYSPYFEIIKYPLLDQRGYDAIDWHAMSELDEGQQGLYVDLEYTASILDLPEGKD
;
A
#
# COMPACT_ATOMS: atom_id res chain seq x y z
N MET A 1 -15.73 44.58 -55.27
CA MET A 1 -15.22 44.90 -53.92
C MET A 1 -16.26 44.49 -52.89
N ALA A 2 -16.07 43.37 -52.18
CA ALA A 2 -16.64 43.07 -50.86
C ALA A 2 -16.46 41.56 -50.56
N ALA A 3 -15.44 41.19 -49.81
CA ALA A 3 -15.38 39.93 -49.04
C ALA A 3 -14.07 39.85 -48.25
N LYS A 4 -13.98 40.54 -47.11
CA LYS A 4 -12.99 40.19 -46.07
C LYS A 4 -13.36 40.87 -44.76
N ARG A 5 -14.05 40.17 -43.86
CA ARG A 5 -14.04 40.37 -42.38
C ARG A 5 -15.12 39.51 -41.71
N MET A 6 -14.95 38.19 -41.69
CA MET A 6 -15.71 37.34 -40.76
C MET A 6 -14.97 36.01 -40.56
N GLY A 7 -13.98 35.99 -39.65
CA GLY A 7 -13.21 34.76 -39.40
C GLY A 7 -12.33 34.76 -38.15
N ALA A 8 -12.05 35.92 -37.55
CA ALA A 8 -11.06 36.00 -36.46
C ALA A 8 -11.64 35.98 -35.03
N ARG A 9 -12.96 36.13 -34.82
CA ARG A 9 -13.55 36.28 -33.47
C ARG A 9 -14.05 35.00 -32.79
N VAL A 10 -14.15 33.88 -33.50
CA VAL A 10 -14.75 32.64 -32.94
C VAL A 10 -13.72 31.66 -32.37
N ARG A 11 -12.44 31.73 -32.79
CA ARG A 11 -11.39 30.80 -32.32
C ARG A 11 -10.72 31.16 -30.98
N LEU A 12 -10.77 32.42 -30.52
CA LEU A 12 -10.12 32.82 -29.26
C LEU A 12 -10.93 32.52 -27.99
N ARG A 13 -12.26 32.36 -28.08
CA ARG A 13 -13.12 32.11 -26.91
C ARG A 13 -13.16 30.63 -26.48
N TYR A 14 -12.74 29.71 -27.35
CA TYR A 14 -12.80 28.27 -27.10
C TYR A 14 -11.57 27.74 -26.33
N THR A 15 -10.40 28.39 -26.49
CA THR A 15 -9.15 28.00 -25.80
C THR A 15 -9.08 28.52 -24.36
N ALA A 16 -9.48 29.77 -24.09
CA ALA A 16 -9.40 30.35 -22.75
C ALA A 16 -10.33 29.67 -21.73
N ARG A 17 -11.55 29.26 -22.14
CA ARG A 17 -12.47 28.48 -21.27
C ARG A 17 -11.90 27.12 -20.91
N ASN A 18 -11.26 26.42 -21.85
CA ASN A 18 -10.64 25.12 -21.60
C ASN A 18 -9.40 25.22 -20.71
N VAL A 19 -8.60 26.29 -20.87
CA VAL A 19 -7.46 26.56 -19.97
C VAL A 19 -7.97 26.88 -18.56
N LEU A 20 -8.93 27.79 -18.39
CA LEU A 20 -9.48 28.13 -17.07
C LEU A 20 -10.19 26.95 -16.38
N LEU A 21 -10.97 26.15 -17.14
CA LEU A 21 -11.59 24.94 -16.63
C LEU A 21 -10.53 23.91 -16.22
N SER A 22 -9.46 23.74 -17.00
CA SER A 22 -8.36 22.84 -16.66
C SER A 22 -7.59 23.30 -15.43
N THR A 23 -7.38 24.61 -15.25
CA THR A 23 -6.68 25.18 -14.08
C THR A 23 -7.53 25.08 -12.82
N CYS A 24 -8.84 25.35 -12.92
CA CYS A 24 -9.78 25.19 -11.81
C CYS A 24 -9.91 23.71 -11.38
N MET A 25 -9.97 22.79 -12.35
CA MET A 25 -9.97 21.35 -12.08
C MET A 25 -8.67 20.87 -11.43
N LYS A 26 -7.50 21.37 -11.87
CA LYS A 26 -6.21 21.05 -11.25
C LYS A 26 -6.15 21.55 -9.80
N TRP A 27 -6.53 22.81 -9.57
CA TRP A 27 -6.58 23.39 -8.23
C TRP A 27 -7.50 22.61 -7.28
N LEU A 28 -8.70 22.23 -7.76
CA LEU A 28 -9.63 21.42 -6.99
C LEU A 28 -9.04 20.03 -6.70
N SER A 29 -8.40 19.40 -7.69
CA SER A 29 -7.72 18.11 -7.52
C SER A 29 -6.63 18.20 -6.47
N GLU A 30 -5.77 19.22 -6.50
CA GLU A 30 -4.70 19.42 -5.53
C GLU A 30 -5.22 19.64 -4.11
N ARG A 31 -6.34 20.37 -3.95
CA ARG A 31 -7.00 20.54 -2.65
C ARG A 31 -7.55 19.22 -2.12
N ILE A 32 -8.20 18.44 -2.97
CA ILE A 32 -8.75 17.13 -2.60
C ILE A 32 -7.61 16.18 -2.24
N THR A 33 -6.55 16.12 -3.04
CA THR A 33 -5.34 15.35 -2.75
C THR A 33 -4.75 15.72 -1.39
N ARG A 34 -4.54 17.02 -1.11
CA ARG A 34 -4.04 17.46 0.20
C ARG A 34 -4.97 17.09 1.35
N PHE A 35 -6.28 17.25 1.15
CA PHE A 35 -7.28 16.87 2.14
C PHE A 35 -7.24 15.36 2.43
N LEU A 36 -7.08 14.52 1.40
CA LEU A 36 -7.07 13.08 1.51
C LEU A 36 -5.79 12.50 2.10
N ASN A 37 -4.65 13.12 1.79
CA ASN A 37 -3.35 12.76 2.33
C ASN A 37 -3.12 13.30 3.74
N ALA A 38 -4.04 14.11 4.28
CA ALA A 38 -3.93 14.56 5.66
C ALA A 38 -4.00 13.35 6.62
N GLU A 39 -2.92 13.16 7.36
CA GLU A 39 -2.79 12.15 8.40
C GLU A 39 -3.47 12.59 9.69
N ARG A 40 -4.02 11.62 10.43
CA ARG A 40 -4.44 11.80 11.81
C ARG A 40 -3.26 11.56 12.75
N LEU A 41 -3.44 11.87 14.04
CA LEU A 41 -2.49 11.48 15.08
C LEU A 41 -2.23 9.97 15.00
N LYS A 42 -0.95 9.60 14.90
CA LYS A 42 -0.52 8.20 14.95
C LYS A 42 -0.83 7.66 16.36
N PRO A 43 -1.29 6.40 16.50
CA PRO A 43 -1.35 5.74 17.80
C PRO A 43 0.03 5.82 18.48
N GLY A 44 0.06 6.11 19.79
CA GLY A 44 1.29 6.41 20.53
C GLY A 44 2.30 5.27 20.68
N HIS A 45 1.99 4.06 20.20
CA HIS A 45 2.83 2.88 20.37
C HIS A 45 2.94 2.09 19.05
N PRO A 46 4.05 2.22 18.31
CA PRO A 46 4.29 1.37 17.15
C PRO A 46 4.48 -0.09 17.61
N LEU A 47 3.70 -1.01 17.03
CA LEU A 47 3.80 -2.44 17.32
C LEU A 47 4.92 -3.15 16.51
N SER A 48 5.60 -2.40 15.64
CA SER A 48 6.55 -2.93 14.66
C SER A 48 7.95 -2.37 14.91
N ASP A 49 8.95 -3.24 15.06
CA ASP A 49 10.38 -2.86 15.11
C ASP A 49 10.90 -2.55 13.70
N LEU A 50 10.94 -1.26 13.38
CA LEU A 50 11.42 -0.77 12.09
C LEU A 50 12.93 -1.02 11.89
N ALA A 51 13.73 -1.00 12.97
CA ALA A 51 15.17 -1.22 12.85
C ALA A 51 15.48 -2.64 12.41
N THR A 52 14.80 -3.64 12.98
CA THR A 52 14.91 -5.03 12.54
C THR A 52 14.34 -5.22 11.14
N LEU A 53 13.22 -4.58 10.80
CA LEU A 53 12.65 -4.62 9.45
C LEU A 53 13.64 -4.07 8.40
N LYS A 54 14.32 -2.95 8.68
CA LYS A 54 15.37 -2.37 7.82
C LYS A 54 16.55 -3.32 7.58
N ARG A 55 16.99 -4.07 8.60
CA ARG A 55 18.12 -5.01 8.46
C ARG A 55 17.76 -6.30 7.73
N THR A 56 16.49 -6.69 7.75
CA THR A 56 16.03 -8.01 7.27
C THR A 56 15.32 -7.94 5.92
N THR A 57 14.90 -6.76 5.48
CA THR A 57 14.25 -6.59 4.17
C THR A 57 15.19 -6.92 3.03
N ILE A 58 14.65 -7.57 2.01
CA ILE A 58 15.36 -7.90 0.77
C ILE A 58 14.60 -7.36 -0.44
N PRO A 59 15.29 -7.16 -1.58
CA PRO A 59 14.64 -6.75 -2.82
C PRO A 59 13.54 -7.74 -3.22
N GLY A 60 12.34 -7.22 -3.49
CA GLY A 60 11.15 -8.01 -3.80
C GLY A 60 10.18 -8.19 -2.63
N ASP A 61 10.57 -7.90 -1.39
CA ASP A 61 9.63 -7.88 -0.27
C ASP A 61 8.57 -6.78 -0.48
N VAL A 62 7.33 -7.05 -0.06
CA VAL A 62 6.25 -6.06 -0.03
C VAL A 62 6.03 -5.62 1.41
N ILE A 63 6.13 -4.32 1.65
CA ILE A 63 5.85 -3.71 2.95
C ILE A 63 4.40 -3.22 2.94
N LEU A 64 3.58 -3.83 3.79
CA LEU A 64 2.20 -3.43 4.04
C LEU A 64 2.16 -2.41 5.15
N VAL A 65 1.41 -1.33 4.93
CA VAL A 65 1.36 -0.18 5.83
C VAL A 65 -0.09 0.04 6.25
N GLU A 66 -0.31 0.12 7.56
CA GLU A 66 -1.55 0.65 8.12
C GLU A 66 -1.50 2.18 8.09
N GLY A 67 -1.99 2.77 7.00
CA GLY A 67 -2.00 4.21 6.84
C GLY A 67 -3.03 4.91 7.72
N VAL A 68 -2.70 6.13 8.16
CA VAL A 68 -3.54 6.96 9.04
C VAL A 68 -4.14 8.19 8.34
N SER A 69 -4.04 8.24 7.01
CA SER A 69 -4.61 9.32 6.19
C SER A 69 -6.10 9.12 5.95
N ARG A 70 -6.83 10.20 5.59
CA ARG A 70 -8.26 10.09 5.25
C ARG A 70 -8.52 9.11 4.10
N VAL A 71 -7.64 9.05 3.11
CA VAL A 71 -7.73 8.05 2.04
C VAL A 71 -7.53 6.63 2.57
N SER A 72 -6.65 6.46 3.55
CA SER A 72 -6.42 5.16 4.19
C SER A 72 -7.69 4.65 4.87
N ASP A 73 -8.45 5.51 5.54
CA ASP A 73 -9.73 5.12 6.16
C ASP A 73 -10.73 4.55 5.15
N VAL A 74 -10.78 5.14 3.94
CA VAL A 74 -11.65 4.64 2.88
C VAL A 74 -11.20 3.28 2.40
N ILE A 75 -9.89 3.13 2.16
CA ILE A 75 -9.33 1.86 1.72
C ILE A 75 -9.64 0.81 2.79
N ARG A 76 -9.35 1.10 4.06
CA ARG A 76 -9.64 0.22 5.20
C ARG A 76 -11.07 -0.28 5.21
N TRP A 77 -12.03 0.64 5.05
CA TRP A 77 -13.45 0.31 5.06
C TRP A 77 -13.88 -0.50 3.83
N VAL A 78 -13.45 -0.11 2.64
CA VAL A 78 -13.86 -0.78 1.39
C VAL A 78 -13.20 -2.15 1.23
N THR A 79 -11.95 -2.31 1.69
CA THR A 79 -11.22 -3.59 1.63
C THR A 79 -11.40 -4.46 2.87
N LEU A 80 -12.09 -3.97 3.90
CA LEU A 80 -12.25 -4.64 5.19
C LEU A 80 -10.91 -5.14 5.75
N SER A 81 -9.86 -4.32 5.64
CA SER A 81 -8.50 -4.70 6.01
C SER A 81 -7.75 -3.52 6.60
N PRO A 82 -6.91 -3.71 7.63
CA PRO A 82 -6.06 -2.64 8.16
C PRO A 82 -4.98 -2.20 7.16
N TRP A 83 -4.65 -3.03 6.16
CA TRP A 83 -3.63 -2.72 5.15
C TRP A 83 -4.19 -1.78 4.10
N THR A 84 -3.87 -0.49 4.24
CA THR A 84 -4.39 0.55 3.36
C THR A 84 -3.41 0.95 2.27
N HIS A 85 -2.14 0.58 2.43
CA HIS A 85 -1.08 0.89 1.48
C HIS A 85 -0.04 -0.22 1.40
N ALA A 86 0.66 -0.28 0.27
CA ALA A 86 1.71 -1.25 -0.01
C ALA A 86 2.85 -0.58 -0.77
N ALA A 87 4.08 -0.94 -0.40
CA ALA A 87 5.30 -0.47 -1.01
C ALA A 87 6.23 -1.67 -1.31
N LEU A 88 6.95 -1.62 -2.44
CA LEU A 88 7.89 -2.68 -2.82
C LEU A 88 9.31 -2.32 -2.35
N SER A 89 9.95 -3.20 -1.60
CA SER A 89 11.37 -3.08 -1.27
C SER A 89 12.22 -3.33 -2.51
N VAL A 90 13.09 -2.38 -2.83
CA VAL A 90 14.06 -2.48 -3.95
C VAL A 90 15.50 -2.70 -3.47
N GLY A 91 15.70 -2.81 -2.15
CA GLY A 91 17.02 -2.85 -1.53
C GLY A 91 17.64 -1.47 -1.38
N CYS A 92 18.95 -1.42 -1.16
CA CYS A 92 19.72 -0.19 -1.00
C CYS A 92 20.44 0.16 -2.32
N LEU A 93 20.82 1.43 -2.53
CA LEU A 93 21.54 1.85 -3.75
C LEU A 93 22.79 1.02 -4.01
N ARG A 94 23.54 0.66 -2.95
CA ARG A 94 24.74 -0.17 -3.04
C ARG A 94 24.49 -1.57 -3.63
N ASP A 95 23.29 -2.13 -3.46
CA ASP A 95 22.94 -3.50 -3.84
C ASP A 95 22.36 -3.60 -5.26
N ILE A 96 22.06 -2.45 -5.89
CA ILE A 96 21.57 -2.37 -7.26
C ILE A 96 22.73 -2.65 -8.22
N ARG A 97 22.66 -3.79 -8.90
CA ARG A 97 23.71 -4.28 -9.82
C ARG A 97 23.69 -3.64 -11.20
N ILE A 98 22.54 -3.12 -11.62
CA ILE A 98 22.35 -2.53 -12.95
C ILE A 98 22.61 -1.03 -12.84
N PRO A 99 23.68 -0.49 -13.46
CA PRO A 99 24.05 0.92 -13.32
C PRO A 99 22.91 1.89 -13.66
N GLU A 100 22.16 1.61 -14.73
CA GLU A 100 21.07 2.47 -15.18
C GLU A 100 19.93 2.57 -14.15
N LEU A 101 19.66 1.47 -13.42
CA LEU A 101 18.67 1.47 -12.34
C LEU A 101 19.17 2.21 -11.11
N ARG A 102 20.48 2.12 -10.81
CA ARG A 102 21.10 2.88 -9.73
C ARG A 102 21.01 4.38 -10.04
N ASP A 103 21.41 4.80 -11.24
CA ASP A 103 21.35 6.19 -11.67
C ASP A 103 19.93 6.75 -11.58
N GLN A 104 18.94 5.95 -12.00
CA GLN A 104 17.54 6.34 -11.90
C GLN A 104 17.09 6.52 -10.44
N LEU A 105 17.52 5.65 -9.52
CA LEU A 105 17.21 5.80 -8.10
C LEU A 105 17.93 7.00 -7.48
N SER A 106 19.22 7.17 -7.76
CA SER A 106 20.02 8.31 -7.27
C SER A 106 19.53 9.66 -7.79
N ALA A 107 18.90 9.70 -8.96
CA ALA A 107 18.24 10.92 -9.46
C ALA A 107 17.00 11.34 -8.64
N HIS A 108 16.43 10.42 -7.85
CA HIS A 108 15.20 10.65 -7.07
C HIS A 108 15.38 10.47 -5.56
N PHE A 109 16.56 10.05 -5.10
CA PHE A 109 16.89 9.85 -3.69
C PHE A 109 18.31 10.39 -3.40
N ASP A 110 18.38 11.34 -2.48
CA ASP A 110 19.61 11.99 -2.01
C ASP A 110 19.83 11.62 -0.54
N GLY A 111 20.36 10.42 -0.30
CA GLY A 111 20.57 9.87 1.03
C GLY A 111 21.59 8.73 1.03
N PRO A 112 21.81 8.06 2.18
CA PRO A 112 22.85 7.05 2.32
C PRO A 112 22.66 5.85 1.38
N ASP A 113 23.77 5.35 0.83
CA ASP A 113 23.77 4.21 -0.10
C ASP A 113 23.28 2.89 0.50
N ASP A 114 23.30 2.80 1.84
CA ASP A 114 22.88 1.66 2.63
C ASP A 114 21.45 1.76 3.17
N GLU A 115 20.74 2.86 2.88
CA GLU A 115 19.34 3.01 3.28
C GLU A 115 18.44 2.10 2.44
N PRO A 116 17.63 1.21 3.06
CA PRO A 116 16.66 0.41 2.32
C PRO A 116 15.60 1.30 1.68
N LEU A 117 15.43 1.17 0.37
CA LEU A 117 14.51 1.98 -0.42
C LEU A 117 13.24 1.21 -0.76
N LEU A 118 12.15 1.96 -0.81
CA LEU A 118 10.83 1.51 -1.21
C LEU A 118 10.39 2.23 -2.48
N VAL A 119 9.76 1.50 -3.40
CA VAL A 119 9.05 2.06 -4.55
C VAL A 119 7.56 1.84 -4.39
N GLU A 120 6.80 2.91 -4.51
CA GLU A 120 5.36 2.91 -4.21
C GLU A 120 4.61 3.94 -5.06
N SER A 121 3.30 3.73 -5.24
CA SER A 121 2.45 4.70 -5.93
C SER A 121 1.62 5.49 -4.93
N PHE A 122 1.87 6.79 -4.85
CA PHE A 122 1.30 7.67 -3.84
C PHE A 122 0.33 8.70 -4.46
N LEU A 123 -0.78 8.95 -3.77
CA LEU A 123 -1.82 9.87 -4.25
C LEU A 123 -1.24 11.28 -4.43
N GLY A 124 -1.32 11.78 -5.67
CA GLY A 124 -0.89 13.13 -6.02
C GLY A 124 0.60 13.30 -6.28
N ARG A 125 1.41 12.27 -6.01
CA ARG A 125 2.85 12.26 -6.27
C ARG A 125 3.25 11.31 -7.42
N GLY A 126 2.39 10.35 -7.77
CA GLY A 126 2.75 9.33 -8.77
C GLY A 126 3.51 8.18 -8.14
N THR A 127 4.25 7.45 -8.96
CA THR A 127 5.20 6.45 -8.45
C THR A 127 6.48 7.13 -8.01
N ILE A 128 6.87 6.90 -6.78
CA ILE A 128 8.00 7.54 -6.11
C ILE A 128 8.93 6.49 -5.50
N VAL A 129 10.15 6.90 -5.19
CA VAL A 129 11.06 6.20 -4.29
C VAL A 129 11.15 6.98 -2.98
N GLN A 130 11.22 6.26 -1.86
CA GLN A 130 11.46 6.85 -0.54
C GLN A 130 12.15 5.84 0.39
N PRO A 131 12.89 6.31 1.41
CA PRO A 131 13.52 5.42 2.38
C PRO A 131 12.44 4.72 3.23
N LEU A 132 12.71 3.48 3.62
CA LEU A 132 11.85 2.71 4.53
C LEU A 132 11.63 3.45 5.87
N ALA A 133 12.61 4.26 6.30
CA ALA A 133 12.48 5.16 7.46
C ALA A 133 11.29 6.15 7.38
N THR A 134 10.72 6.40 6.20
CA THR A 134 9.52 7.25 6.05
C THR A 134 8.34 6.72 6.86
N TYR A 135 8.30 5.40 7.12
CA TYR A 135 7.25 4.74 7.87
C TYR A 135 7.57 4.56 9.37
N GLU A 136 8.46 5.39 9.93
CA GLU A 136 8.67 5.47 11.38
C GLU A 136 7.35 5.73 12.12
N GLY A 137 7.11 4.95 13.18
CA GLY A 137 5.89 5.01 13.98
C GLY A 137 4.62 4.45 13.31
N TYR A 138 4.71 3.79 12.15
CA TYR A 138 3.59 3.08 11.53
C TYR A 138 3.52 1.61 11.95
N HIS A 139 2.32 1.03 11.91
CA HIS A 139 2.18 -0.43 11.97
C HIS A 139 2.50 -1.02 10.59
N LEU A 140 3.50 -1.89 10.57
CA LEU A 140 4.07 -2.49 9.37
C LEU A 140 4.03 -4.00 9.41
N ARG A 141 3.87 -4.60 8.23
CA ARG A 141 3.98 -6.04 8.01
C ARG A 141 4.77 -6.30 6.73
N MET A 142 5.68 -7.27 6.78
CA MET A 142 6.45 -7.69 5.62
C MET A 142 5.79 -8.92 5.00
N ALA A 143 5.43 -8.81 3.72
CA ALA A 143 5.00 -9.94 2.90
C ALA A 143 6.15 -10.31 1.95
N ARG A 144 6.81 -11.43 2.23
CA ARG A 144 7.96 -11.92 1.47
C ARG A 144 7.52 -12.96 0.42
N PRO A 145 7.79 -12.76 -0.88
CA PRO A 145 7.36 -13.71 -1.91
C PRO A 145 8.13 -15.04 -1.78
N SER A 146 7.43 -16.08 -1.35
CA SER A 146 8.01 -17.41 -1.09
C SER A 146 8.48 -18.06 -2.38
N GLY A 147 9.74 -18.50 -2.40
CA GLY A 147 10.33 -19.19 -3.56
C GLY A 147 10.62 -18.29 -4.76
N LEU A 148 10.53 -16.95 -4.63
CA LEU A 148 10.93 -16.03 -5.70
C LEU A 148 12.43 -16.14 -5.96
N LYS A 149 12.80 -16.48 -7.19
CA LYS A 149 14.21 -16.59 -7.59
C LYS A 149 14.87 -15.22 -7.60
N ARG A 150 16.17 -15.17 -7.28
CA ARG A 150 16.94 -13.90 -7.27
C ARG A 150 16.84 -13.13 -8.59
N ALA A 151 16.96 -13.81 -9.73
CA ALA A 151 16.84 -13.19 -11.05
C ALA A 151 15.43 -12.63 -11.32
N ASP A 152 14.39 -13.24 -10.74
CA ASP A 152 13.03 -12.76 -10.87
C ASP A 152 12.77 -11.58 -9.93
N ALA A 153 13.33 -11.59 -8.72
CA ALA A 153 13.35 -10.42 -7.84
C ALA A 153 14.00 -9.20 -8.52
N ASP A 154 15.13 -9.40 -9.21
CA ASP A 154 15.78 -8.31 -9.97
C ASP A 154 14.86 -7.75 -11.07
N ARG A 155 14.09 -8.60 -11.77
CA ARG A 155 13.13 -8.16 -12.79
C ARG A 155 11.93 -7.41 -12.19
N VAL A 156 11.43 -7.86 -11.05
CA VAL A 156 10.36 -7.19 -10.30
C VAL A 156 10.82 -5.80 -9.86
N VAL A 157 12.03 -5.71 -9.30
CA VAL A 157 12.65 -4.44 -8.88
C VAL A 157 12.89 -3.51 -10.07
N ALA A 158 13.49 -4.02 -11.16
CA ALA A 158 13.73 -3.25 -12.38
C ALA A 158 12.43 -2.68 -12.95
N TYR A 159 11.35 -3.48 -12.98
CA TYR A 159 10.05 -2.99 -13.39
C TYR A 159 9.58 -1.85 -12.49
N ALA A 160 9.61 -2.02 -11.16
CA ALA A 160 9.16 -0.99 -10.24
C ALA A 160 9.95 0.32 -10.38
N ILE A 161 11.28 0.25 -10.47
CA ILE A 161 12.16 1.40 -10.70
C ILE A 161 11.79 2.09 -12.02
N SER A 162 11.57 1.35 -13.10
CA SER A 162 11.16 1.92 -14.41
C SER A 162 9.83 2.69 -14.36
N ARG A 163 9.02 2.48 -13.31
CA ARG A 163 7.75 3.19 -13.10
C ARG A 163 7.91 4.49 -12.32
N ILE A 164 9.06 4.78 -11.71
CA ILE A 164 9.28 6.03 -10.98
C ILE A 164 8.97 7.23 -11.90
N GLY A 165 8.23 8.21 -11.37
CA GLY A 165 7.73 9.37 -12.13
C GLY A 165 6.46 9.12 -12.94
N ALA A 166 5.98 7.87 -13.05
CA ALA A 166 4.72 7.60 -13.72
C ALA A 166 3.55 8.31 -13.00
N PRO A 167 2.66 8.99 -13.76
CA PRO A 167 1.60 9.79 -13.17
C PRO A 167 0.56 8.93 -12.47
N TYR A 168 -0.02 9.51 -11.42
CA TYR A 168 -1.11 8.91 -10.66
C TYR A 168 -2.46 9.16 -11.34
N ASP A 169 -3.27 8.12 -11.58
CA ASP A 169 -4.65 8.30 -12.04
C ASP A 169 -5.61 8.47 -10.85
N VAL A 170 -5.88 9.73 -10.48
CA VAL A 170 -6.77 10.10 -9.37
C VAL A 170 -8.22 9.62 -9.55
N ARG A 171 -8.64 9.20 -10.76
CA ARG A 171 -9.99 8.70 -11.03
C ARG A 171 -10.36 7.50 -10.17
N GLN A 172 -9.40 6.60 -9.91
CA GLN A 172 -9.63 5.43 -9.08
C GLN A 172 -9.96 5.80 -7.62
N ILE A 173 -9.39 6.89 -7.12
CA ILE A 173 -9.72 7.39 -5.80
C ILE A 173 -11.06 8.09 -5.81
N PHE A 174 -11.42 8.88 -6.82
CA PHE A 174 -12.77 9.48 -6.89
C PHE A 174 -13.87 8.41 -6.88
N ASP A 175 -13.64 7.28 -7.55
CA ASP A 175 -14.51 6.10 -7.48
C ASP A 175 -14.60 5.50 -6.08
N LEU A 176 -13.54 5.64 -5.27
CA LEU A 176 -13.48 5.21 -3.88
C LEU A 176 -14.12 6.25 -2.92
N LEU A 177 -13.91 7.54 -3.16
CA LEU A 177 -14.46 8.64 -2.36
C LEU A 177 -15.98 8.68 -2.38
N ARG A 178 -16.64 8.16 -3.42
CA ARG A 178 -18.10 8.07 -3.40
C ARG A 178 -18.63 7.20 -2.24
N PHE A 179 -17.79 6.36 -1.65
CA PHE A 179 -18.13 5.58 -0.46
C PHE A 179 -17.99 6.37 0.86
N LEU A 180 -17.26 7.49 0.87
CA LEU A 180 -17.15 8.39 2.03
C LEU A 180 -18.33 9.34 2.18
N PHE A 181 -19.06 9.63 1.09
CA PHE A 181 -20.15 10.60 1.13
C PHE A 181 -21.46 9.90 1.49
N PRO A 182 -22.25 10.47 2.42
CA PRO A 182 -23.59 9.99 2.69
C PRO A 182 -24.37 9.86 1.39
N TRP A 183 -25.05 8.72 1.20
CA TRP A 183 -25.77 8.43 -0.03
C TRP A 183 -26.78 9.50 -0.40
N PHE A 184 -27.21 10.39 0.50
CA PHE A 184 -28.13 11.50 0.21
C PHE A 184 -27.48 12.71 -0.49
N ILE A 185 -26.16 12.91 -0.38
CA ILE A 185 -25.44 14.07 -0.97
C ILE A 185 -25.01 13.80 -2.42
N LEU A 186 -24.87 12.54 -2.81
CA LEU A 186 -24.35 12.18 -4.13
C LEU A 186 -25.37 12.38 -5.26
N PRO A 187 -24.97 12.77 -6.48
CA PRO A 187 -25.88 12.83 -7.64
C PRO A 187 -26.41 11.44 -8.03
N LYS A 188 -27.68 11.31 -8.47
CA LYS A 188 -28.27 10.00 -8.86
C LYS A 188 -27.44 9.24 -9.91
N ARG A 189 -26.82 9.96 -10.85
CA ARG A 189 -25.91 9.41 -11.88
C ARG A 189 -24.63 8.76 -11.34
N TRP A 190 -24.21 9.06 -10.11
CA TRP A 190 -23.05 8.43 -9.46
C TRP A 190 -23.43 7.19 -8.65
N ARG A 191 -24.73 6.96 -8.42
CA ARG A 191 -25.24 5.84 -7.63
C ARG A 191 -25.31 4.52 -8.42
N SER A 192 -25.18 4.53 -9.76
CA SER A 192 -25.67 3.43 -10.61
C SER A 192 -24.64 2.70 -11.50
N SER A 193 -23.33 2.98 -11.43
CA SER A 193 -22.36 2.16 -12.18
C SER A 193 -21.99 0.85 -11.48
N LEU A 194 -22.39 0.67 -10.21
CA LEU A 194 -21.98 -0.46 -9.35
C LEU A 194 -22.67 -1.80 -9.67
N PHE A 195 -23.79 -1.78 -10.39
CA PHE A 195 -24.61 -2.98 -10.63
C PHE A 195 -24.65 -3.43 -12.10
N ALA A 196 -24.06 -2.68 -13.01
CA ALA A 196 -23.89 -3.12 -14.38
C ALA A 196 -22.58 -3.90 -14.49
N ARG A 197 -22.66 -5.23 -14.21
CA ARG A 197 -21.70 -6.31 -14.55
C ARG A 197 -20.86 -6.86 -13.37
N ASN A 198 -21.41 -7.93 -12.79
CA ASN A 198 -20.81 -9.05 -12.03
C ASN A 198 -19.29 -9.04 -11.75
N SER A 199 -18.93 -9.04 -10.45
CA SER A 199 -18.10 -10.05 -9.74
C SER A 199 -17.26 -9.39 -8.64
N GLY A 200 -17.70 -9.49 -7.38
CA GLY A 200 -16.93 -9.11 -6.19
C GLY A 200 -16.69 -7.61 -6.04
N THR A 201 -16.43 -7.17 -4.82
CA THR A 201 -16.02 -5.81 -4.46
C THR A 201 -14.64 -5.50 -5.08
N ALA A 202 -14.65 -5.12 -6.35
CA ALA A 202 -13.48 -4.78 -7.15
C ALA A 202 -12.91 -3.40 -6.77
N THR A 203 -12.38 -3.29 -5.56
CA THR A 203 -11.68 -2.11 -5.06
C THR A 203 -10.39 -1.92 -5.83
N LYS A 204 -10.27 -0.83 -6.58
CA LYS A 204 -9.05 -0.52 -7.33
C LYS A 204 -8.10 0.27 -6.44
N THR A 205 -6.96 -0.32 -6.08
CA THR A 205 -5.88 0.41 -5.38
C THR A 205 -4.67 0.54 -6.28
N VAL A 206 -4.20 1.77 -6.47
CA VAL A 206 -3.11 2.08 -7.41
C VAL A 206 -1.75 1.62 -6.86
N CYS A 207 -1.52 1.75 -5.54
CA CYS A 207 -0.29 1.30 -4.88
C CYS A 207 -0.02 -0.19 -5.17
N SER A 208 -1.03 -1.04 -4.96
CA SER A 208 -0.96 -2.48 -5.25
C SER A 208 -0.94 -2.81 -6.74
N THR A 209 -1.46 -1.94 -7.60
CA THR A 209 -1.48 -2.16 -9.05
C THR A 209 -0.07 -2.22 -9.63
N MET A 210 0.79 -1.25 -9.28
CA MET A 210 2.19 -1.22 -9.76
C MET A 210 2.93 -2.47 -9.31
N ILE A 211 2.79 -2.84 -8.04
CA ILE A 211 3.43 -4.03 -7.46
C ILE A 211 2.91 -5.32 -8.14
N ALA A 212 1.60 -5.45 -8.34
CA ALA A 212 1.00 -6.58 -9.05
C ALA A 212 1.37 -6.65 -10.55
N GLN A 213 1.72 -5.51 -11.16
CA GLN A 213 2.30 -5.47 -12.49
C GLN A 213 3.76 -5.93 -12.51
N ALA A 214 4.53 -5.58 -11.48
CA ALA A 214 5.92 -5.97 -11.28
C ALA A 214 6.06 -7.50 -11.13
N PHE A 215 5.36 -8.10 -10.16
CA PHE A 215 5.29 -9.57 -10.01
C PHE A 215 4.75 -10.27 -11.26
N GLY A 216 3.89 -9.58 -12.00
CA GLY A 216 3.39 -10.03 -13.27
C GLY A 216 4.42 -10.21 -14.38
N GLN A 217 5.57 -9.51 -14.32
CA GLN A 217 6.64 -9.66 -15.29
C GLN A 217 7.29 -11.04 -15.23
N VAL A 218 7.23 -11.67 -14.05
CA VAL A 218 7.83 -12.98 -13.77
C VAL A 218 6.79 -14.05 -13.51
N GLN A 219 5.51 -13.75 -13.82
CA GLN A 219 4.37 -14.64 -13.58
C GLN A 219 4.26 -15.14 -12.12
N PHE A 220 4.74 -14.34 -11.15
CA PHE A 220 4.63 -14.71 -9.74
C PHE A 220 3.16 -14.61 -9.29
N PRO A 221 2.60 -15.66 -8.68
CA PRO A 221 1.19 -15.68 -8.29
C PRO A 221 0.94 -14.86 -7.01
N ILE A 222 0.04 -13.87 -7.09
CA ILE A 222 -0.50 -13.20 -5.89
C ILE A 222 -1.77 -13.94 -5.47
N LEU A 223 -2.86 -13.80 -6.21
CA LEU A 223 -4.08 -14.58 -6.02
C LEU A 223 -4.61 -15.07 -7.37
N PRO A 224 -3.95 -16.07 -7.98
CA PRO A 224 -4.39 -16.61 -9.27
C PRO A 224 -5.72 -17.33 -9.12
N LEU A 225 -6.54 -17.30 -10.16
CA LEU A 225 -7.64 -18.25 -10.29
C LEU A 225 -7.06 -19.60 -10.70
N VAL A 226 -7.30 -20.63 -9.89
CA VAL A 226 -6.88 -22.00 -10.16
C VAL A 226 -8.09 -22.80 -10.64
N VAL A 227 -8.06 -23.30 -11.86
CA VAL A 227 -9.14 -24.11 -12.45
C VAL A 227 -8.61 -25.49 -12.75
N ARG A 228 -9.33 -26.52 -12.32
CA ARG A 228 -9.07 -27.90 -12.70
C ARG A 228 -9.75 -28.21 -14.03
N GLN A 229 -8.98 -28.52 -15.07
CA GLN A 229 -9.47 -28.88 -16.40
C GLN A 229 -8.61 -29.99 -16.98
N ASP A 230 -9.23 -30.95 -17.67
CA ASP A 230 -8.55 -32.03 -18.42
C ASP A 230 -7.52 -32.82 -17.59
N GLY A 231 -7.80 -33.05 -16.29
CA GLY A 231 -6.89 -33.75 -15.38
C GLY A 231 -5.72 -32.91 -14.84
N GLY A 232 -5.57 -31.65 -15.26
CA GLY A 232 -4.51 -30.74 -14.81
C GLY A 232 -5.03 -29.48 -14.08
N LEU A 233 -4.10 -28.70 -13.54
CA LEU A 233 -4.36 -27.38 -12.96
C LEU A 233 -3.97 -26.29 -13.96
N ARG A 234 -4.87 -25.34 -14.21
CA ARG A 234 -4.61 -24.12 -14.99
C ARG A 234 -4.67 -22.90 -14.08
N PHE A 235 -3.68 -22.03 -14.19
CA PHE A 235 -3.56 -20.82 -13.40
C PHE A 235 -3.84 -19.60 -14.28
N TYR A 236 -4.71 -18.72 -13.81
CA TYR A 236 -5.03 -17.46 -14.48
C TYR A 236 -4.68 -16.29 -13.58
N ARG A 237 -3.87 -15.38 -14.11
CA ARG A 237 -3.46 -14.18 -13.38
C ARG A 237 -4.65 -13.24 -13.15
N ARG A 238 -4.80 -12.78 -11.91
CA ARG A 238 -5.78 -11.75 -11.55
C ARG A 238 -5.43 -10.40 -12.19
N ASN A 239 -6.44 -9.62 -12.57
CA ASN A 239 -6.25 -8.28 -13.10
C ASN A 239 -5.52 -7.40 -12.05
N PRO A 240 -4.33 -6.86 -12.34
CA PRO A 240 -3.55 -6.06 -11.38
C PRO A 240 -4.31 -4.84 -10.83
N LYS A 241 -5.23 -4.27 -11.60
CA LYS A 241 -6.05 -3.12 -11.16
C LYS A 241 -7.04 -3.47 -10.04
N LEU A 242 -7.30 -4.75 -9.83
CA LEU A 242 -8.18 -5.26 -8.78
C LEU A 242 -7.41 -5.77 -7.56
N CYS A 243 -6.08 -5.57 -7.55
CA CYS A 243 -5.24 -5.93 -6.43
C CYS A 243 -5.40 -4.89 -5.32
N THR A 244 -5.52 -5.37 -4.08
CA THR A 244 -5.52 -4.55 -2.85
C THR A 244 -4.29 -4.89 -2.01
N PRO A 245 -3.87 -4.03 -1.06
CA PRO A 245 -2.72 -4.33 -0.20
C PRO A 245 -2.93 -5.66 0.57
N SER A 246 -4.16 -5.91 1.00
CA SER A 246 -4.56 -7.15 1.67
C SER A 246 -4.39 -8.42 0.83
N ASP A 247 -4.36 -8.32 -0.50
CA ASP A 247 -4.15 -9.51 -1.36
C ASP A 247 -2.74 -10.09 -1.18
N PHE A 248 -1.73 -9.27 -0.83
CA PHE A 248 -0.38 -9.76 -0.50
C PHE A 248 -0.34 -10.44 0.88
N ASP A 249 -1.12 -9.96 1.85
CA ASP A 249 -1.27 -10.58 3.18
C ASP A 249 -2.01 -11.92 3.11
N TYR A 250 -3.05 -11.99 2.25
CA TYR A 250 -3.91 -13.16 2.11
C TYR A 250 -3.33 -14.25 1.20
N SER A 251 -2.40 -13.89 0.33
CA SER A 251 -1.82 -14.82 -0.64
C SER A 251 -1.01 -15.93 0.04
N PRO A 252 -1.23 -17.21 -0.32
CA PRO A 252 -0.41 -18.32 0.21
C PRO A 252 1.01 -18.36 -0.39
N TYR A 253 1.30 -17.49 -1.35
CA TYR A 253 2.62 -17.38 -1.99
C TYR A 253 3.50 -16.34 -1.30
N PHE A 254 3.00 -15.67 -0.25
CA PHE A 254 3.76 -14.73 0.56
C PHE A 254 3.90 -15.25 1.98
N GLU A 255 5.12 -15.23 2.50
CA GLU A 255 5.39 -15.43 3.91
C GLU A 255 5.15 -14.10 4.64
N ILE A 256 4.35 -14.16 5.71
CA ILE A 256 3.99 -12.98 6.48
C ILE A 256 4.88 -12.88 7.72
N ILE A 257 5.82 -11.95 7.67
CA ILE A 257 6.83 -11.74 8.70
C ILE A 257 6.44 -10.52 9.55
N LYS A 258 6.35 -10.73 10.86
CA LYS A 258 6.09 -9.70 11.87
C LYS A 258 7.37 -9.47 12.65
N TYR A 259 7.73 -8.21 12.83
CA TYR A 259 8.83 -7.80 13.70
C TYR A 259 8.21 -7.10 14.91
N PRO A 260 7.81 -7.84 15.97
CA PRO A 260 7.26 -7.22 17.17
C PRO A 260 8.33 -6.32 17.81
N LEU A 261 7.90 -5.32 18.58
CA LEU A 261 8.80 -4.49 19.39
C LEU A 261 9.51 -5.29 20.49
N LEU A 262 8.95 -6.45 20.85
CA LEU A 262 9.48 -7.35 21.87
C LEU A 262 10.86 -7.90 21.46
N ASP A 263 11.76 -7.94 22.43
CA ASP A 263 13.10 -8.48 22.26
C ASP A 263 13.05 -9.95 21.80
N GLN A 264 14.01 -10.37 20.97
CA GLN A 264 14.05 -11.70 20.35
C GLN A 264 14.34 -12.84 21.36
N ARG A 265 14.29 -12.55 22.67
CA ARG A 265 14.62 -13.48 23.75
C ARG A 265 13.55 -14.53 24.04
N GLY A 266 12.37 -14.44 23.42
CA GLY A 266 11.24 -15.35 23.65
C GLY A 266 10.14 -14.73 24.49
N TYR A 267 8.97 -15.38 24.52
CA TYR A 267 7.79 -14.88 25.26
C TYR A 267 7.95 -15.07 26.78
N ASP A 268 8.78 -16.02 27.18
CA ASP A 268 9.15 -16.37 28.55
C ASP A 268 10.05 -15.30 29.20
N ALA A 269 10.75 -14.52 28.39
CA ALA A 269 11.57 -13.41 28.84
C ALA A 269 10.81 -12.08 28.96
N ILE A 270 9.48 -12.07 28.76
CA ILE A 270 8.67 -10.86 28.90
C ILE A 270 8.55 -10.52 30.39
N ASP A 271 9.08 -9.37 30.76
CA ASP A 271 8.93 -8.80 32.10
C ASP A 271 7.53 -8.18 32.22
N TRP A 272 6.57 -8.98 32.65
CA TRP A 272 5.20 -8.54 32.82
C TRP A 272 5.06 -7.75 34.13
N HIS A 273 4.49 -6.55 34.05
CA HIS A 273 4.26 -5.67 35.19
C HIS A 273 2.81 -5.70 35.66
N ALA A 274 2.58 -5.32 36.92
CA ALA A 274 1.24 -5.27 37.50
C ALA A 274 0.42 -4.11 36.92
N MET A 275 -0.90 -4.29 36.82
CA MET A 275 -1.81 -3.27 36.31
C MET A 275 -1.81 -2.01 37.19
N SER A 276 -1.46 -2.15 38.47
CA SER A 276 -1.35 -1.04 39.42
C SER A 276 -0.32 0.02 39.04
N GLU A 277 0.63 -0.30 38.14
CA GLU A 277 1.61 0.65 37.60
C GLU A 277 1.04 1.52 36.47
N LEU A 278 -0.14 1.18 35.94
CA LEU A 278 -0.77 1.86 34.81
C LEU A 278 -1.62 3.05 35.24
N ASP A 279 -1.85 3.98 34.30
CA ASP A 279 -2.74 5.12 34.54
C ASP A 279 -4.23 4.71 34.62
N GLU A 280 -5.08 5.58 35.17
CA GLU A 280 -6.52 5.29 35.37
C GLU A 280 -7.25 4.95 34.06
N GLY A 281 -6.81 5.48 32.91
CA GLY A 281 -7.38 5.18 31.60
C GLY A 281 -6.99 3.80 31.07
N GLN A 282 -5.85 3.28 31.53
CA GLN A 282 -5.30 1.98 31.15
C GLN A 282 -5.77 0.86 32.09
N GLN A 283 -6.01 1.12 33.36
CA GLN A 283 -6.43 0.10 34.35
C GLN A 283 -7.74 -0.63 33.99
N GLY A 284 -8.59 -0.07 33.13
CA GLY A 284 -9.79 -0.76 32.62
C GLY A 284 -9.56 -1.67 31.40
N LEU A 285 -8.36 -1.65 30.81
CA LEU A 285 -8.03 -2.34 29.55
C LEU A 285 -7.07 -3.53 29.74
N TYR A 286 -6.33 -3.56 30.85
CA TYR A 286 -5.35 -4.59 31.17
C TYR A 286 -5.76 -5.32 32.46
N VAL A 287 -5.18 -6.49 32.72
CA VAL A 287 -5.49 -7.32 33.88
C VAL A 287 -4.21 -7.65 34.66
N ASP A 288 -4.36 -7.92 35.95
CA ASP A 288 -3.24 -8.41 36.76
C ASP A 288 -2.84 -9.84 36.38
N LEU A 289 -1.59 -10.19 36.69
CA LEU A 289 -0.94 -11.44 36.30
C LEU A 289 -1.33 -12.65 37.16
N GLU A 290 -2.41 -12.55 37.94
CA GLU A 290 -2.91 -13.69 38.74
C GLU A 290 -3.52 -14.76 37.81
N TYR A 291 -2.63 -15.57 37.23
CA TYR A 291 -3.01 -16.72 36.44
C TYR A 291 -3.35 -17.88 37.38
N THR A 292 -4.62 -18.26 37.44
CA THR A 292 -5.01 -19.52 38.07
C THR A 292 -4.88 -20.62 37.03
N ALA A 293 -3.92 -21.52 37.23
CA ALA A 293 -3.75 -22.70 36.38
C ALA A 293 -5.08 -23.47 36.25
N SER A 294 -5.44 -23.82 35.03
CA SER A 294 -6.62 -24.62 34.75
C SER A 294 -6.44 -26.03 35.31
N ILE A 295 -7.54 -26.68 35.71
CA ILE A 295 -7.54 -28.11 36.08
C ILE A 295 -7.09 -29.04 34.94
N LEU A 296 -6.96 -28.51 33.72
CA LEU A 296 -6.50 -29.21 32.52
C LEU A 296 -5.02 -28.91 32.19
N ASP A 297 -4.36 -28.06 32.97
CA ASP A 297 -2.94 -27.81 32.77
C ASP A 297 -2.19 -29.09 33.11
N LEU A 298 -1.64 -29.72 32.07
CA LEU A 298 -0.86 -30.94 32.21
C LEU A 298 0.36 -30.60 33.09
N PRO A 299 0.62 -31.37 34.17
CA PRO A 299 1.82 -31.17 34.95
C PRO A 299 3.01 -31.27 34.01
N GLU A 300 3.88 -30.26 34.01
CA GLU A 300 5.10 -30.26 33.21
C GLU A 300 5.83 -31.59 33.45
N GLY A 301 5.98 -32.37 32.37
CA GLY A 301 6.70 -33.63 32.41
C GLY A 301 8.12 -33.36 32.89
N LYS A 302 8.47 -33.91 34.05
CA LYS A 302 9.86 -34.04 34.47
C LYS A 302 10.53 -35.07 33.56
N ASP A 303 11.10 -34.62 32.45
CA ASP A 303 12.15 -35.34 31.72
C ASP A 303 13.53 -34.86 32.21
#